data_AF-A0A9D8WWQ4-F1
#
_entry.id   AF-A0A9D8WWQ4-F1
#
_cell.length_a   1.000
_cell.length_b   1.000
_cell.length_c   1.000
_cell.angle_alpha   90.00
_cell.angle_beta   90.00
_cell.angle_gamma   90.00
#
_symmetry.space_group_name_H-M   'P 1'
#
loop_
_entity.id
_entity.type
_entity.pdbx_description
1 polymer ?
#
loop_
_entity_poly.entity_id
_entity_poly.type
_entity_poly.pdbx_seq_one_letter_code
_entity_poly.pdbx_strand_id
1 'polypeptide(L)'
;MYKNTGFTLIELLVVVLIIGILSSVALPQYRLAVQKTRTMRLMSLLRSISDAENVYYMANGTYTLQFDDLDIGMPGGGSAAVESGGINRLNYGDFYCYLRRGGTENSFSAYCNDNSPGAPSLEKYFSRDSFICWGNSEGSLAWRVCQNVSGKTSPDSTSGAGRGATGFSF
;
A
#
# COMPACT_ATOMS: atom_id res chain seq x y z
N MET A 1 57.91 16.53 -12.24
CA MET A 1 57.07 17.76 -12.25
C MET A 1 55.61 17.32 -12.30
N TYR A 2 54.85 17.48 -11.21
CA TYR A 2 53.43 17.13 -11.18
C TYR A 2 52.62 18.38 -11.52
N LYS A 3 51.93 18.34 -12.67
CA LYS A 3 51.11 19.44 -13.18
C LYS A 3 49.78 19.38 -12.43
N ASN A 4 49.57 20.25 -11.46
CA ASN A 4 48.29 20.37 -10.76
C ASN A 4 47.24 20.90 -11.74
N THR A 5 46.47 19.99 -12.34
CA THR A 5 45.22 20.32 -13.05
C THR A 5 44.14 20.56 -12.00
N GLY A 6 43.96 21.81 -11.60
CA GLY A 6 42.87 22.21 -10.71
C GLY A 6 41.54 22.30 -11.45
N PHE A 7 40.47 21.79 -10.84
CA PHE A 7 39.09 21.97 -11.29
C PHE A 7 38.69 23.45 -11.18
N THR A 8 37.96 23.98 -12.16
CA THR A 8 37.49 25.37 -12.07
C THR A 8 36.22 25.49 -11.22
N LEU A 9 36.08 26.60 -10.49
CA LEU A 9 34.86 26.89 -9.72
C LEU A 9 33.62 26.98 -10.62
N ILE A 10 33.80 27.48 -11.86
CA ILE A 10 32.70 27.59 -12.82
C ILE A 10 32.24 26.22 -13.34
N GLU A 11 33.15 25.25 -13.51
CA GLU A 11 32.77 23.87 -13.85
C GLU A 11 31.89 23.24 -12.77
N LEU A 12 32.26 23.40 -11.50
CA LEU A 12 31.44 22.87 -10.41
C LEU A 12 30.08 23.58 -10.31
N LEU A 13 30.02 24.88 -10.60
CA LEU A 13 28.76 25.64 -10.56
C LEU A 13 27.77 25.16 -11.63
N VAL A 14 28.23 24.96 -12.87
CA VAL A 14 27.37 24.46 -13.96
C VAL A 14 26.88 23.04 -13.68
N VAL A 15 27.74 22.17 -13.13
CA VAL A 15 27.35 20.79 -12.79
C VAL A 15 26.27 20.76 -11.71
N VAL A 16 26.43 21.53 -10.63
CA VAL A 16 25.42 21.59 -9.56
C VAL A 16 24.11 22.19 -10.06
N LEU A 17 24.16 23.17 -10.96
CA LEU A 17 22.98 23.73 -11.62
C LEU A 17 22.22 22.67 -12.42
N ILE A 18 22.92 21.89 -13.25
CA ILE A 18 22.30 20.83 -14.06
C ILE A 18 21.69 19.74 -13.17
N ILE A 19 22.41 19.27 -12.14
CA ILE A 19 21.90 18.28 -11.18
C ILE A 19 20.68 18.81 -10.43
N GLY A 20 20.68 20.11 -10.07
CA GLY A 20 19.55 20.79 -9.45
C GLY A 20 18.27 20.70 -10.30
N ILE A 21 18.36 21.04 -11.59
CA ILE A 21 17.22 20.97 -12.52
C ILE A 21 16.71 19.53 -12.66
N LEU A 22 17.62 18.58 -12.91
CA LEU A 22 17.24 17.17 -13.09
C LEU A 22 16.59 16.58 -11.82
N SER A 23 17.10 16.91 -10.63
CA SER A 23 16.58 16.41 -9.36
C SER A 23 15.14 16.87 -9.07
N SER A 24 14.78 18.09 -9.49
CA SER A 24 13.45 18.67 -9.26
C SER A 24 12.33 17.89 -9.94
N VAL A 25 12.60 17.33 -11.12
CA VAL A 25 11.63 16.53 -11.90
C VAL A 25 11.70 15.04 -11.52
N ALA A 26 12.90 14.52 -11.22
CA ALA A 26 13.11 13.11 -10.95
C ALA A 26 12.53 12.64 -9.60
N LEU A 27 12.65 13.43 -8.54
CA LEU A 27 12.22 13.04 -7.19
C LEU A 27 10.71 12.70 -7.06
N PRO A 28 9.76 13.52 -7.54
CA PRO A 28 8.34 13.18 -7.43
C PRO A 28 7.96 11.94 -8.24
N GLN A 29 8.60 11.70 -9.38
CA GLN A 29 8.39 10.50 -10.19
C GLN A 29 8.95 9.26 -9.49
N TYR A 30 10.15 9.37 -8.91
CA TYR A 30 10.77 8.28 -8.14
C TYR A 30 9.90 7.87 -6.93
N ARG A 31 9.38 8.84 -6.17
CA ARG A 31 8.47 8.56 -5.04
C ARG A 31 7.21 7.82 -5.48
N LEU A 32 6.62 8.19 -6.62
CA LEU A 32 5.46 7.49 -7.18
C LEU A 32 5.79 6.04 -7.55
N ALA A 33 6.93 5.81 -8.21
CA ALA A 33 7.36 4.47 -8.63
C ALA A 33 7.63 3.55 -7.44
N VAL A 34 8.30 4.05 -6.40
CA VAL A 34 8.56 3.30 -5.16
C VAL A 34 7.24 2.94 -4.48
N GLN A 35 6.35 3.92 -4.29
CA GLN A 35 5.05 3.67 -3.65
C GLN A 35 4.20 2.68 -4.44
N LYS A 36 4.14 2.79 -5.77
CA LYS A 36 3.46 1.81 -6.63
C LYS A 36 3.99 0.40 -6.38
N THR A 37 5.31 0.22 -6.32
CA THR A 37 5.92 -1.10 -6.09
C THR A 37 5.52 -1.68 -4.73
N ARG A 38 5.50 -0.84 -3.67
CA ARG A 38 5.05 -1.25 -2.34
C ARG A 38 3.55 -1.60 -2.32
N THR A 39 2.72 -0.83 -3.00
CA THR A 39 1.30 -1.13 -3.18
C THR A 39 1.11 -2.49 -3.88
N MET A 40 1.87 -2.78 -4.94
CA MET A 40 1.79 -4.09 -5.62
C MET A 40 2.19 -5.27 -4.70
N ARG A 41 3.17 -5.06 -3.81
CA ARG A 41 3.54 -6.06 -2.78
C ARG A 41 2.40 -6.30 -1.79
N LEU A 42 1.72 -5.25 -1.34
CA LEU A 42 0.55 -5.38 -0.48
C LEU A 42 -0.61 -6.07 -1.20
N MET A 43 -0.81 -5.81 -2.50
CA MET A 43 -1.82 -6.51 -3.29
C MET A 43 -1.57 -8.01 -3.36
N SER A 44 -0.33 -8.45 -3.58
CA SER A 44 -0.02 -9.89 -3.61
C SER A 44 -0.28 -10.54 -2.25
N LEU A 45 0.08 -9.86 -1.16
CA LEU A 45 -0.21 -10.35 0.20
C LEU A 45 -1.72 -10.44 0.46
N LEU A 46 -2.48 -9.41 0.09
CA LEU A 46 -3.94 -9.40 0.23
C LEU A 46 -4.62 -10.50 -0.58
N ARG A 47 -4.08 -10.87 -1.75
CA ARG A 47 -4.57 -12.03 -2.53
C ARG A 47 -4.36 -13.32 -1.74
N SER A 48 -3.17 -13.56 -1.24
CA SER A 48 -2.89 -14.75 -0.41
C SER A 48 -3.79 -14.83 0.82
N ILE A 49 -4.08 -13.68 1.47
CA ILE A 49 -5.03 -13.63 2.59
C ILE A 49 -6.45 -13.98 2.12
N SER A 50 -6.90 -13.38 1.01
CA SER A 50 -8.23 -13.65 0.44
C SER A 50 -8.39 -15.12 0.04
N ASP A 51 -7.34 -15.76 -0.49
CA ASP A 51 -7.37 -17.16 -0.88
C ASP A 51 -7.46 -18.07 0.35
N ALA A 52 -6.68 -17.79 1.41
CA ALA A 52 -6.76 -18.52 2.66
C ALA A 52 -8.13 -18.37 3.35
N GLU A 53 -8.69 -17.16 3.34
CA GLU A 53 -10.05 -16.88 3.85
C GLU A 53 -11.13 -17.62 3.07
N ASN A 54 -10.98 -17.74 1.74
CA ASN A 54 -11.90 -18.53 0.92
C ASN A 54 -11.83 -20.02 1.27
N VAL A 55 -10.64 -20.57 1.50
CA VAL A 55 -10.47 -21.95 1.95
C VAL A 55 -11.11 -22.17 3.32
N TYR A 56 -10.89 -21.24 4.26
CA TYR A 56 -11.51 -21.29 5.58
C TYR A 56 -13.05 -21.22 5.51
N TYR A 57 -13.57 -20.34 4.65
CA TYR A 57 -15.01 -20.22 4.40
C TYR A 57 -15.62 -21.52 3.85
N MET A 58 -14.91 -22.24 2.96
CA MET A 58 -15.37 -23.53 2.44
C MET A 58 -15.46 -24.60 3.53
N ALA A 59 -14.61 -24.54 4.56
CA ALA A 59 -14.62 -25.49 5.68
C ALA A 59 -15.68 -25.13 6.75
N ASN A 60 -15.80 -23.84 7.10
CA ASN A 60 -16.53 -23.39 8.30
C ASN A 60 -17.81 -22.59 8.00
N GLY A 61 -18.06 -22.24 6.73
CA GLY A 61 -19.24 -21.47 6.30
C GLY A 61 -19.23 -19.99 6.69
N THR A 62 -18.14 -19.50 7.30
CA THR A 62 -17.92 -18.10 7.67
C THR A 62 -16.45 -17.75 7.47
N TYR A 63 -16.17 -16.47 7.23
CA TYR A 63 -14.81 -15.92 7.28
C TYR A 63 -14.38 -15.73 8.74
N THR A 64 -13.08 -15.73 8.98
CA THR A 64 -12.51 -15.47 10.30
C THR A 64 -12.10 -14.00 10.42
N LEU A 65 -11.78 -13.58 11.65
CA LEU A 65 -11.11 -12.31 11.93
C LEU A 65 -9.72 -12.54 12.52
N GLN A 66 -9.23 -13.79 12.45
CA GLN A 66 -8.01 -14.22 13.08
C GLN A 66 -7.09 -14.85 12.05
N PHE A 67 -5.88 -14.32 11.94
CA PHE A 67 -4.85 -14.87 11.09
C PHE A 67 -4.36 -16.25 11.56
N ASP A 68 -4.54 -16.59 12.84
CA ASP A 68 -4.16 -17.90 13.39
C ASP A 68 -4.98 -19.06 12.81
N ASP A 69 -6.21 -18.76 12.36
CA ASP A 69 -7.09 -19.73 11.71
C ASP A 69 -6.77 -19.93 10.22
N LEU A 70 -5.90 -19.08 9.67
CA LEU A 70 -5.57 -19.07 8.25
C LEU A 70 -4.22 -19.75 8.02
N ASP A 71 -4.20 -20.70 7.09
CA ASP A 71 -2.94 -21.32 6.62
C ASP A 71 -2.25 -20.39 5.61
N ILE A 72 -1.66 -19.31 6.11
CA ILE A 72 -0.91 -18.34 5.31
C ILE A 72 0.55 -18.26 5.75
N GLY A 73 1.45 -18.41 4.78
CA GLY A 73 2.87 -18.12 4.96
C GLY A 73 3.09 -16.62 5.15
N MET A 74 3.18 -16.17 6.39
CA MET A 74 3.50 -14.76 6.68
C MET A 74 4.93 -14.45 6.24
N PRO A 75 5.19 -13.32 5.56
CA PRO A 75 6.55 -12.89 5.31
C PRO A 75 7.33 -12.79 6.62
N GLY A 76 8.61 -13.20 6.61
CA GLY A 76 9.45 -13.13 7.81
C GLY A 76 9.64 -11.70 8.31
N GLY A 77 9.81 -11.54 9.63
CA GLY A 77 10.08 -10.25 10.27
C GLY A 77 8.85 -9.43 10.66
N GLY A 78 7.65 -10.00 10.52
CA GLY A 78 6.42 -9.44 11.08
C GLY A 78 6.24 -9.79 12.56
N SER A 79 5.49 -8.95 13.26
CA SER A 79 4.98 -9.19 14.61
C SER A 79 3.46 -9.21 14.58
N ALA A 80 2.85 -10.15 15.28
CA ALA A 80 1.42 -10.26 15.40
C ALA A 80 0.94 -9.49 16.63
N ALA A 81 -0.08 -8.65 16.47
CA ALA A 81 -0.80 -8.07 17.59
C ALA A 81 -1.89 -9.05 18.02
N VAL A 82 -1.76 -9.56 19.25
CA VAL A 82 -2.77 -10.42 19.88
C VAL A 82 -3.82 -9.53 20.52
N GLU A 83 -5.06 -9.62 20.06
CA GLU A 83 -6.21 -8.99 20.70
C GLU A 83 -7.04 -10.06 21.42
N SER A 84 -7.97 -9.66 22.29
CA SER A 84 -8.87 -10.60 22.97
C SER A 84 -9.70 -11.37 21.95
N GLY A 85 -9.25 -12.59 21.63
CA GLY A 85 -9.81 -13.43 20.58
C GLY A 85 -8.75 -14.17 19.78
N GLY A 86 -7.60 -13.55 19.47
CA GLY A 86 -6.58 -14.12 18.58
C GLY A 86 -5.81 -13.02 17.84
N ILE A 87 -5.02 -13.39 16.83
CA ILE A 87 -4.25 -12.43 16.04
C ILE A 87 -5.13 -11.83 14.93
N ASN A 88 -5.53 -10.56 15.02
CA ASN A 88 -6.30 -9.90 13.97
C ASN A 88 -5.50 -8.87 13.16
N ARG A 89 -4.26 -8.58 13.58
CA ARG A 89 -3.39 -7.57 12.99
C ARG A 89 -1.95 -8.03 12.92
N LEU A 90 -1.36 -7.87 11.74
CA LEU A 90 0.04 -8.13 11.44
C LEU A 90 0.76 -6.79 11.26
N ASN A 91 1.86 -6.60 11.98
CA ASN A 91 2.68 -5.41 11.91
C ASN A 91 4.08 -5.78 11.41
N TYR A 92 4.47 -5.16 10.31
CA TYR A 92 5.81 -5.21 9.74
C TYR A 92 6.46 -3.84 9.91
N GLY A 93 7.78 -3.76 9.81
CA GLY A 93 8.50 -2.49 9.96
C GLY A 93 8.08 -1.43 8.94
N ASP A 94 7.68 -1.87 7.75
CA ASP A 94 7.26 -1.03 6.63
C ASP A 94 5.74 -1.03 6.38
N PHE A 95 4.96 -2.02 6.81
CA PHE A 95 3.51 -2.03 6.58
C PHE A 95 2.74 -2.75 7.69
N TYR A 96 1.43 -2.58 7.74
CA TYR A 96 0.57 -3.40 8.61
C TYR A 96 -0.68 -3.84 7.86
N CYS A 97 -1.22 -4.97 8.26
CA CYS A 97 -2.45 -5.54 7.74
C CYS A 97 -3.36 -5.98 8.88
N TYR A 98 -4.66 -5.87 8.74
CA TYR A 98 -5.62 -6.42 9.70
C TYR A 98 -6.89 -6.89 9.02
N LEU A 99 -7.54 -7.87 9.64
CA LEU A 99 -8.84 -8.38 9.22
C LEU A 99 -9.95 -7.54 9.87
N ARG A 100 -11.00 -7.26 9.12
CA ARG A 100 -12.13 -6.47 9.61
C ARG A 100 -13.45 -7.01 9.11
N ARG A 101 -14.49 -6.80 9.92
CA ARG A 101 -15.89 -7.01 9.53
C ARG A 101 -16.55 -5.66 9.32
N GLY A 102 -17.10 -5.46 8.12
CA GLY A 102 -17.92 -4.32 7.74
C GLY A 102 -19.30 -4.35 8.39
N GLY A 103 -20.08 -3.29 8.13
CA GLY A 103 -21.40 -3.09 8.76
C GLY A 103 -22.55 -3.88 8.14
N THR A 104 -22.35 -4.57 7.02
CA THR A 104 -23.36 -5.45 6.41
C THR A 104 -22.97 -6.93 6.62
N GLU A 105 -23.95 -7.82 6.57
CA GLU A 105 -23.74 -9.26 6.67
C GLU A 105 -22.72 -9.73 5.61
N ASN A 106 -21.76 -10.55 6.02
CA ASN A 106 -20.68 -11.10 5.19
C ASN A 106 -19.72 -10.09 4.52
N SER A 107 -19.64 -8.86 5.03
CA SER A 107 -18.62 -7.90 4.62
C SER A 107 -17.30 -8.13 5.37
N PHE A 108 -16.63 -9.25 5.13
CA PHE A 108 -15.27 -9.46 5.66
C PHE A 108 -14.25 -8.94 4.66
N SER A 109 -13.24 -8.24 5.17
CA SER A 109 -12.15 -7.72 4.35
C SER A 109 -10.82 -7.72 5.08
N ALA A 110 -9.75 -7.82 4.30
CA ALA A 110 -8.40 -7.53 4.75
C ALA A 110 -8.04 -6.11 4.34
N TYR A 111 -7.52 -5.33 5.28
CA TYR A 111 -7.02 -3.98 5.05
C TYR A 111 -5.51 -3.95 5.30
N CYS A 112 -4.75 -3.35 4.39
CA CYS A 112 -3.31 -3.16 4.54
C CYS A 112 -2.90 -1.71 4.25
N ASN A 113 -1.87 -1.23 4.93
CA ASN A 113 -1.30 0.09 4.69
C ASN A 113 0.23 0.05 4.85
N ASP A 114 0.95 0.71 3.94
CA ASP A 114 2.42 0.77 3.90
C ASP A 114 3.05 1.71 4.96
N ASN A 115 2.31 2.12 5.98
CA ASN A 115 2.69 2.96 7.13
C ASN A 115 3.55 4.21 6.81
N SER A 116 3.66 4.58 5.53
CA SER A 116 4.58 5.58 5.05
C SER A 116 3.82 6.85 4.68
N PRO A 117 4.41 8.04 4.87
CA PRO A 117 3.68 9.30 4.66
C PRO A 117 3.18 9.41 3.22
N GLY A 118 1.87 9.53 3.05
CA GLY A 118 1.23 9.64 1.74
C GLY A 118 1.15 8.34 0.94
N ALA A 119 1.37 7.18 1.57
CA ALA A 119 1.04 5.89 0.98
C ALA A 119 -0.48 5.69 0.88
N PRO A 120 -0.96 4.99 -0.15
CA PRO A 120 -2.33 4.53 -0.20
C PRO A 120 -2.54 3.36 0.77
N SER A 121 -3.79 3.16 1.16
CA SER A 121 -4.23 1.93 1.79
C SER A 121 -4.90 1.03 0.76
N LEU A 122 -4.81 -0.27 0.99
CA LEU A 122 -5.49 -1.27 0.17
C LEU A 122 -6.46 -2.06 1.03
N GLU A 123 -7.56 -2.44 0.41
CA GLU A 123 -8.55 -3.28 1.01
C GLU A 123 -9.04 -4.32 0.02
N LYS A 124 -9.20 -5.57 0.47
CA LYS A 124 -9.77 -6.66 -0.31
C LYS A 124 -10.93 -7.27 0.47
N TYR A 125 -12.14 -7.15 -0.07
CA TYR A 125 -13.28 -7.88 0.45
C TYR A 125 -13.16 -9.35 0.01
N PHE A 126 -13.50 -10.29 0.89
CA PHE A 126 -13.41 -11.71 0.57
C PHE A 126 -14.61 -12.18 -0.25
N SER A 127 -15.79 -11.59 0.01
CA SER A 127 -17.02 -11.87 -0.74
C SER A 127 -17.03 -11.33 -2.18
N ARG A 128 -16.06 -10.51 -2.58
CA ARG A 128 -15.97 -9.90 -3.90
C ARG A 128 -14.56 -10.03 -4.45
N ASP A 129 -14.41 -10.30 -5.74
CA ASP A 129 -13.09 -10.35 -6.37
C ASP A 129 -12.59 -8.96 -6.83
N SER A 130 -12.71 -7.96 -5.96
CA SER A 130 -12.21 -6.61 -6.24
C SER A 130 -11.40 -6.04 -5.09
N PHE A 131 -10.33 -5.35 -5.46
CA PHE A 131 -9.51 -4.55 -4.57
C PHE A 131 -10.08 -3.14 -4.51
N ILE A 132 -9.91 -2.48 -3.37
CA ILE A 132 -10.16 -1.06 -3.21
C ILE A 132 -8.86 -0.41 -2.76
N CYS A 133 -8.39 0.57 -3.54
CA CYS A 133 -7.28 1.43 -3.16
C CYS A 133 -7.83 2.75 -2.63
N TRP A 134 -7.47 3.08 -1.39
CA TRP A 134 -7.87 4.30 -0.71
C TRP A 134 -6.73 5.32 -0.76
N GLY A 135 -7.00 6.46 -1.41
CA GLY A 135 -6.16 7.65 -1.39
C GLY A 135 -6.68 8.70 -0.40
N ASN A 136 -5.81 9.58 0.12
CA ASN A 136 -6.19 10.56 1.15
C ASN A 136 -7.03 11.73 0.61
N SER A 137 -6.59 12.35 -0.48
CA SER A 137 -7.26 13.48 -1.12
C SER A 137 -6.91 13.53 -2.61
N GLU A 138 -7.74 14.20 -3.42
CA GLU A 138 -7.50 14.37 -4.85
C GLU A 138 -6.14 15.03 -5.12
N GLY A 139 -5.40 14.50 -6.10
CA GLY A 139 -4.06 14.97 -6.46
C GLY A 139 -2.92 14.54 -5.51
N SER A 140 -3.22 13.93 -4.36
CA SER A 140 -2.19 13.39 -3.46
C SER A 140 -1.37 12.26 -4.08
N LEU A 141 -0.19 11.96 -3.52
CA LEU A 141 0.64 10.83 -3.97
C LEU A 141 -0.14 9.52 -3.94
N ALA A 142 -0.83 9.23 -2.83
CA ALA A 142 -1.70 8.06 -2.68
C ALA A 142 -2.78 7.99 -3.76
N TRP A 143 -3.45 9.12 -4.04
CA TRP A 143 -4.48 9.19 -5.09
C TRP A 143 -3.91 8.84 -6.47
N ARG A 144 -2.76 9.41 -6.82
CA ARG A 144 -2.07 9.12 -8.09
C ARG A 144 -1.63 7.66 -8.19
N VAL A 145 -1.19 7.05 -7.08
CA VAL A 145 -0.87 5.61 -7.04
C VAL A 145 -2.13 4.79 -7.28
N CYS A 146 -3.24 5.09 -6.61
CA CYS A 146 -4.50 4.38 -6.80
C CYS A 146 -5.03 4.47 -8.24
N GLN A 147 -4.94 5.64 -8.88
CA GLN A 147 -5.27 5.78 -10.31
C GLN A 147 -4.37 4.90 -11.19
N ASN A 148 -3.06 4.89 -10.93
CA ASN A 148 -2.10 4.11 -11.72
C ASN A 148 -2.28 2.60 -11.57
N VAL A 149 -2.75 2.13 -10.42
CA VAL A 149 -2.99 0.71 -10.16
C VAL A 149 -4.36 0.29 -10.68
N SER A 150 -5.40 1.10 -10.47
CA SER A 150 -6.77 0.81 -10.91
C SER A 150 -7.03 1.07 -12.39
N GLY A 151 -6.20 1.89 -13.05
CA GLY A 151 -6.46 2.38 -14.40
C GLY A 151 -7.61 3.38 -14.51
N LYS A 152 -8.19 3.82 -13.38
CA LYS A 152 -9.31 4.75 -13.33
C LYS A 152 -8.85 6.19 -13.12
N THR A 153 -9.56 7.14 -13.71
CA THR A 153 -9.30 8.58 -13.56
C THR A 153 -10.12 9.23 -12.45
N SER A 154 -11.29 8.68 -12.13
CA SER A 154 -12.15 9.14 -11.03
C SER A 154 -12.36 8.05 -9.98
N PRO A 155 -12.51 8.40 -8.69
CA PRO A 155 -12.80 7.44 -7.64
C PRO A 155 -14.25 6.96 -7.70
N ASP A 156 -14.50 5.72 -7.29
CA ASP A 156 -15.84 5.13 -7.20
C ASP A 156 -16.58 5.52 -5.91
N SER A 157 -15.83 5.90 -4.87
CA SER A 157 -16.38 6.37 -3.61
C SER A 157 -15.49 7.44 -2.98
N THR A 158 -16.09 8.38 -2.25
CA THR A 158 -15.41 9.50 -1.57
C THR A 158 -15.49 9.38 -0.05
N SER A 159 -15.74 8.17 0.46
CA SER A 159 -16.02 7.92 1.88
C SER A 159 -15.52 6.57 2.39
N GLY A 160 -14.20 6.39 2.53
CA GLY A 160 -13.65 5.26 3.28
C GLY A 160 -12.23 5.50 3.79
N ALA A 161 -12.00 5.14 5.06
CA ALA A 161 -10.77 5.34 5.85
C ALA A 161 -10.45 6.78 6.33
N GLY A 162 -11.38 7.75 6.21
CA GLY A 162 -11.23 9.10 6.78
C GLY A 162 -11.95 10.19 5.98
N ARG A 163 -12.04 11.41 6.52
CA ARG A 163 -12.66 12.57 5.85
C ARG A 163 -11.89 12.92 4.56
N GLY A 164 -12.52 12.74 3.40
CA GLY A 164 -11.97 13.11 2.09
C GLY A 164 -11.28 11.99 1.32
N ALA A 165 -11.23 10.78 1.88
CA ALA A 165 -10.55 9.65 1.25
C ALA A 165 -11.32 9.11 0.03
N THR A 166 -10.59 8.86 -1.04
CA THR A 166 -11.11 8.45 -2.36
C THR A 166 -10.79 6.98 -2.61
N GLY A 167 -11.81 6.17 -2.83
CA GLY A 167 -11.69 4.74 -3.12
C GLY A 167 -11.74 4.44 -4.62
N PHE A 168 -10.75 3.71 -5.12
CA PHE A 168 -10.70 3.19 -6.47
C PHE A 168 -10.81 1.67 -6.42
N SER A 169 -11.92 1.13 -6.91
CA SER A 169 -12.14 -0.31 -7.04
C SER A 169 -11.60 -0.85 -8.36
N PHE A 170 -10.99 -2.03 -8.35
CA PHE A 170 -10.46 -2.70 -9.54
C PHE A 170 -10.25 -4.19 -9.31
#